data_AF-A0A8B6IX82-F1
#
_entry.id   AF-A0A8B6IX82-F1
#
_cell.length_a   1.000
_cell.length_b   1.000
_cell.length_c   1.000
_cell.angle_alpha   90.00
_cell.angle_beta   90.00
_cell.angle_gamma   90.00
#
_symmetry.space_group_name_H-M   'P 1'
#
loop_
_entity.id
_entity.type
_entity.pdbx_description
1 polymer ?
#
loop_
_entity_poly.entity_id
_entity_poly.type
_entity_poly.pdbx_seq_one_letter_code
_entity_poly.pdbx_strand_id
1 'polypeptide(L)'
;MSDNLFNGRRFRALTVVDNFSRECVAIHAGRSLKGEDVVGVMERLRVPGKRLPVRFQTDNGSLRDECLNIHWFLSLEDAQDKLDKWRREYSQFT
;
A
#
# COMPACT_ATOMS: atom_id res chain seq x y z
N MET A 1 4.34 -2.72 -16.64
CA MET A 1 3.57 -1.47 -16.86
C MET A 1 3.55 -0.68 -15.55
N SER A 2 3.47 0.65 -15.59
CA SER A 2 3.52 1.48 -14.39
C SER A 2 2.23 2.18 -14.10
N ASP A 3 2.04 2.48 -12.83
CA ASP A 3 1.03 3.41 -12.36
C ASP A 3 1.45 4.82 -12.78
N ASN A 4 0.74 5.42 -13.72
CA ASN A 4 0.94 6.81 -14.15
C ASN A 4 -0.12 7.67 -13.48
N LEU A 5 0.31 8.76 -12.86
CA LEU A 5 -0.57 9.86 -12.51
C LEU A 5 -1.06 10.56 -13.79
N PHE A 6 -2.16 11.30 -13.70
CA PHE A 6 -2.72 12.08 -14.81
C PHE A 6 -1.69 12.99 -15.52
N ASN A 7 -0.66 13.44 -14.81
CA ASN A 7 0.45 14.22 -15.37
C ASN A 7 1.53 13.38 -16.09
N GLY A 8 1.29 12.10 -16.35
CA GLY A 8 2.23 11.17 -16.98
C GLY A 8 3.37 10.68 -16.08
N ARG A 9 3.43 11.11 -14.82
CA ARG A 9 4.50 10.70 -13.89
C ARG A 9 4.15 9.38 -13.22
N ARG A 10 5.14 8.48 -13.17
CA ARG A 10 5.00 7.18 -12.53
C ARG A 10 4.95 7.31 -11.00
N PHE A 11 4.09 6.55 -10.34
CA PHE A 11 4.13 6.32 -8.89
C PHE A 11 4.24 4.82 -8.58
N ARG A 12 4.49 4.49 -7.31
CA ARG A 12 4.57 3.14 -6.77
C ARG A 12 3.81 3.11 -5.45
N ALA A 13 3.22 1.98 -5.13
CA ALA A 13 2.56 1.75 -3.84
C ALA A 13 3.26 0.62 -3.07
N LEU A 14 3.48 0.83 -1.78
CA LEU A 14 3.91 -0.18 -0.81
C LEU A 14 2.69 -0.60 -0.01
N THR A 15 2.25 -1.85 -0.15
CA THR A 15 1.15 -2.41 0.64
C THR A 15 1.69 -3.39 1.66
N VAL A 16 1.27 -3.24 2.92
CA VAL A 16 1.58 -4.15 4.01
C VAL A 16 0.29 -4.84 4.42
N VAL A 17 0.29 -6.17 4.34
CA VAL A 17 -0.85 -7.03 4.71
C VAL A 17 -0.40 -7.95 5.84
N ASP A 18 -1.22 -8.06 6.89
CA ASP A 18 -1.03 -9.08 7.91
C ASP A 18 -1.62 -10.40 7.40
N ASN A 19 -0.76 -11.39 7.16
CA ASN A 19 -1.18 -12.67 6.60
C ASN A 19 -1.99 -13.53 7.60
N PHE A 20 -1.87 -13.27 8.91
CA PHE A 20 -2.67 -14.00 9.91
C PHE A 20 -4.13 -13.58 9.88
N SER A 21 -4.41 -12.27 9.91
CA SER A 21 -5.77 -11.73 9.86
C SER A 21 -6.30 -11.50 8.44
N ARG A 22 -5.43 -11.59 7.42
CA ARG A 22 -5.68 -11.14 6.04
C ARG A 22 -6.08 -9.66 5.94
N GLU A 23 -5.70 -8.84 6.92
CA GLU A 23 -6.00 -7.41 6.89
C GLU A 23 -4.89 -6.62 6.19
N CYS A 24 -5.30 -5.63 5.39
CA CYS A 24 -4.36 -4.65 4.86
C CYS A 24 -4.07 -3.60 5.95
N VAL A 25 -2.85 -3.62 6.49
CA VAL A 25 -2.45 -2.80 7.65
C VAL A 25 -1.76 -1.49 7.28
N ALA A 26 -1.29 -1.33 6.04
CA ALA A 26 -0.84 -0.04 5.51
C ALA A 26 -0.78 -0.06 3.99
N ILE A 27 -1.02 1.09 3.36
CA ILE A 27 -0.64 1.35 1.97
C ILE A 27 0.06 2.70 1.91
N HIS A 28 1.19 2.79 1.21
CA HIS A 28 1.94 4.02 1.04
C HIS A 28 2.27 4.25 -0.44
N ALA A 29 1.74 5.34 -1.02
CA ALA A 29 2.01 5.76 -2.37
C ALA A 29 3.15 6.79 -2.42
N GLY A 30 4.12 6.54 -3.30
CA GLY A 30 5.27 7.42 -3.51
C GLY A 30 5.70 7.44 -4.97
N ARG A 31 6.37 8.51 -5.41
CA ARG A 31 6.99 8.57 -6.76
C ARG A 31 8.10 7.54 -6.93
N SER A 32 8.80 7.26 -5.84
CA SER A 32 9.78 6.21 -5.68
C SER A 32 9.59 5.66 -4.28
N LEU A 33 9.90 4.38 -4.08
CA LEU A 33 9.89 3.73 -2.78
C LEU A 33 11.28 3.21 -2.53
N LYS A 34 11.93 3.73 -1.51
CA LYS A 34 13.24 3.31 -1.05
C LYS A 34 13.12 2.49 0.23
N GLY A 35 14.25 1.91 0.67
CA GLY A 35 14.29 1.16 1.92
C GLY A 35 13.88 2.00 3.13
N GLU A 36 14.20 3.29 3.13
CA GLU A 36 13.82 4.21 4.22
C GLU A 36 12.31 4.38 4.32
N ASP A 37 11.59 4.41 3.19
CA ASP A 37 10.14 4.51 3.16
C ASP A 37 9.51 3.24 3.75
N VAL A 38 10.08 2.06 3.44
CA VAL A 38 9.66 0.77 4.01
C VAL A 38 9.85 0.76 5.52
N VAL A 39 11.03 1.17 6.00
CA VAL A 39 11.33 1.25 7.44
C VAL A 39 10.36 2.22 8.13
N GLY A 40 10.11 3.38 7.53
CA GLY A 40 9.18 4.37 8.08
C GLY A 40 7.75 3.84 8.22
N VAL A 41 7.25 3.10 7.22
CA VAL A 41 5.93 2.46 7.28
C VAL A 41 5.91 1.38 8.37
N MET A 42 6.96 0.56 8.46
CA MET A 42 7.06 -0.50 9.47
C MET A 42 7.12 0.03 10.91
N GLU A 43 7.85 1.12 11.15
CA GLU A 43 7.90 1.77 12.47
C GLU A 43 6.54 2.38 12.85
N ARG A 44 5.77 2.94 11.89
CA ARG A 44 4.40 3.40 12.16
C ARG A 44 3.44 2.27 12.55
N LEU A 45 3.70 1.06 12.05
CA LEU A 45 2.92 -0.14 12.39
C LEU A 45 3.36 -0.80 13.69
N ARG A 46 4.46 -0.33 14.30
CA ARG A 46 4.95 -0.86 15.56
C ARG A 46 4.03 -0.44 16.70
N VAL A 47 3.13 -1.33 17.07
CA VAL A 47 2.23 -1.13 18.22
C VAL A 47 2.86 -1.78 19.46
N PRO A 48 3.11 -1.02 20.55
CA PRO A 48 3.59 -1.59 21.81
C PRO A 48 2.68 -2.74 22.28
N GLY A 49 3.27 -3.90 22.58
CA GLY A 49 2.53 -5.08 23.05
C GLY A 49 1.97 -6.00 21.95
N LYS A 50 2.06 -5.63 20.66
CA LYS A 50 1.72 -6.53 19.54
C LYS A 50 2.96 -7.31 19.09
N ARG A 51 2.79 -8.57 18.67
CA ARG A 51 3.88 -9.35 18.06
C ARG A 51 4.29 -8.69 16.75
N LEU A 52 5.60 -8.53 16.58
CA LEU A 52 6.18 -8.12 15.30
C LEU A 52 6.06 -9.27 14.29
N PRO A 53 5.86 -8.97 13.00
CA PRO A 53 5.86 -9.99 11.96
C PRO A 53 7.20 -10.72 11.92
N VAL A 54 7.15 -12.05 11.83
CA VAL A 54 8.35 -12.93 11.78
C VAL A 54 8.85 -13.11 10.35
N ARG A 55 8.00 -12.81 9.35
CA ARG A 55 8.31 -12.94 7.92
C ARG A 55 7.71 -11.79 7.13
N PHE A 56 8.48 -11.29 6.17
CA PHE A 56 8.06 -10.32 5.18
C PHE A 56 7.97 -11.03 3.83
N GLN A 57 6.82 -10.93 3.18
CA GLN A 57 6.65 -11.37 1.80
C GLN A 57 6.34 -10.15 0.96
N THR A 58 7.19 -9.89 -0.02
CA THR A 58 7.01 -8.78 -0.97
C THR A 58 6.49 -9.36 -2.27
N ASP A 59 5.27 -9.01 -2.67
CA ASP A 59 4.76 -9.27 -4.01
C ASP A 59 4.81 -7.98 -4.82
N ASN A 60 5.29 -8.06 -6.07
CA ASN A 60 5.38 -6.93 -7.00
C ASN A 60 4.16 -6.88 -7.95
N GLY A 61 3.16 -7.75 -7.79
CA GLY A 61 2.06 -7.92 -8.75
C GLY A 61 0.63 -7.78 -8.22
N SER A 62 0.29 -8.37 -7.07
CA SER A 62 -1.11 -8.59 -6.64
C SER A 62 -2.00 -7.33 -6.56
N LEU A 63 -1.53 -6.21 -6.01
CA LEU A 63 -2.36 -5.01 -5.82
C LEU A 63 -2.72 -4.30 -7.14
N ARG A 64 -2.01 -4.65 -8.21
CA ARG A 64 -1.98 -3.90 -9.46
C ARG A 64 -3.20 -4.18 -10.34
N ASP A 65 -3.69 -5.40 -10.34
CA ASP A 65 -4.82 -5.80 -11.18
C ASP A 65 -6.18 -5.48 -10.52
N GLU A 66 -6.26 -5.43 -9.19
CA GLU A 66 -7.53 -5.22 -8.48
C GLU A 66 -7.84 -3.75 -8.12
N CYS A 67 -6.82 -2.90 -7.86
CA CYS A 67 -7.05 -1.52 -7.38
C CYS A 67 -6.51 -0.45 -8.34
N LEU A 68 -5.32 -0.65 -8.90
CA LEU A 68 -4.59 0.39 -9.64
C LEU A 68 -5.04 0.54 -11.10
N ASN A 69 -5.64 -0.48 -11.72
CA ASN A 69 -6.15 -0.43 -13.10
C ASN A 69 -7.57 0.19 -13.22
N ILE A 70 -8.31 0.34 -12.12
CA ILE A 70 -9.74 0.74 -12.14
C ILE A 70 -9.92 2.24 -11.89
N HIS A 71 -8.94 2.89 -11.24
CA HIS A 71 -9.08 4.27 -10.79
C HIS A 71 -8.09 5.22 -11.48
N TRP A 72 -8.63 6.32 -12.02
CA TRP A 72 -7.83 7.44 -12.49
C TRP A 72 -7.34 8.25 -11.29
N PHE A 73 -6.02 8.46 -11.19
CA PHE A 73 -5.40 9.22 -10.11
C PHE A 73 -4.97 10.61 -10.60
N LEU A 74 -5.50 11.65 -9.97
CA LEU A 74 -5.23 13.05 -10.32
C LEU A 74 -3.89 13.53 -9.71
N SER A 75 -3.53 13.02 -8.53
CA SER A 75 -2.30 13.36 -7.80
C SER A 75 -1.84 12.20 -6.89
N LEU A 76 -0.66 12.33 -6.25
CA LEU A 76 -0.21 11.35 -5.24
C LEU A 76 -1.09 11.33 -3.99
N GLU A 77 -1.60 12.50 -3.61
CA GLU A 77 -2.50 12.65 -2.47
C GLU A 77 -3.83 11.93 -2.75
N ASP A 78 -4.39 12.16 -3.94
CA ASP A 78 -5.59 11.45 -4.41
C ASP A 78 -5.34 9.93 -4.54
N ALA A 79 -4.14 9.52 -4.95
CA ALA A 79 -3.75 8.11 -4.96
C ALA A 79 -3.68 7.52 -3.55
N GLN A 80 -3.07 8.22 -2.60
CA GLN A 80 -2.98 7.80 -1.20
C GLN A 80 -4.38 7.68 -0.58
N ASP A 81 -5.25 8.66 -0.78
CA ASP A 81 -6.61 8.66 -0.25
C ASP A 81 -7.45 7.50 -0.82
N LYS A 82 -7.36 7.26 -2.12
CA LYS A 82 -8.06 6.13 -2.77
C LYS A 82 -7.55 4.78 -2.28
N LEU A 83 -6.23 4.65 -2.11
CA LEU A 83 -5.62 3.44 -1.57
C LEU A 83 -6.02 3.21 -0.11
N ASP A 84 -6.03 4.26 0.72
CA ASP A 84 -6.46 4.17 2.12
C ASP A 84 -7.95 3.86 2.23
N LYS A 85 -8.78 4.33 1.30
CA LYS A 85 -10.18 3.93 1.18
C LYS A 85 -10.31 2.46 0.82
N TRP A 86 -9.61 2.00 -0.22
CA TRP A 86 -9.61 0.60 -0.65
C TRP A 86 -9.14 -0.35 0.47
N ARG A 87 -8.10 0.06 1.21
CA ARG A 87 -7.61 -0.67 2.39
C ARG A 87 -8.74 -0.93 3.41
N ARG A 88 -9.54 0.10 3.70
CA ARG A 88 -10.66 -0.01 4.65
C ARG A 88 -11.75 -0.93 4.14
N GLU A 89 -12.05 -0.85 2.83
CA GLU A 89 -13.04 -1.73 2.19
C GLU A 89 -12.56 -3.18 2.22
N TYR A 90 -11.32 -3.48 1.82
CA TYR A 90 -10.74 -4.84 1.84
C TYR A 90 -10.80 -5.47 3.24
N SER A 91 -10.53 -4.68 4.28
CA SER A 91 -10.54 -5.14 5.67
C SER A 91 -11.95 -5.29 6.26
N GLN A 92 -13.01 -4.83 5.57
CA GLN A 92 -14.41 -5.03 5.98
C GLN A 92 -15.05 -6.29 5.37
N PHE A 93 -14.41 -6.91 4.37
CA PHE A 93 -14.94 -8.08 3.66
C PHE A 93 -14.35 -9.43 4.16
N THR A 94 -13.48 -9.44 5.18
CA THR A 94 -12.93 -10.65 5.82
C THR A 94 -13.47 -10.78 7.23
#